data_AF-A0A7W2UHU8-F1
#
_entry.id   AF-A0A7W2UHU8-F1
#
_cell.length_a   1.000
_cell.length_b   1.000
_cell.length_c   1.000
_cell.angle_alpha   90.00
_cell.angle_beta   90.00
_cell.angle_gamma   90.00
#
_symmetry.space_group_name_H-M   'P 1'
#
loop_
_entity.id
_entity.type
_entity.pdbx_description
1 polymer ?
#
loop_
_entity_poly.entity_id
_entity_poly.type
_entity_poly.pdbx_seq_one_letter_code
_entity_poly.pdbx_strand_id
1 'polypeptide(L)'
;MRKEGGGMCGACGERGAFDWARPWISGAAARRAVAAAAVGAVDRPGVRVAVGSGGWLVTGPTGATTACAGLVALVTAVRRWAPGAEPAFPDRARPSGPLSVPEEEDRRRSVVLRVAPGGARRADAALEAPGTLAVVDSGATARAVVAALASPRWSPRRYLEGVEGVADAWARPAPALWPPPAGPDPCALAADTLVRLEWIRQSGRLDGDALVVRGPLGPTAGYDVEIRDGHVVRARTCRASHERARGES
;
A
#
# COMPACT_ATOMS: atom_id res chain seq x y z
N MET A 1 -7.10 -25.59 40.01
CA MET A 1 -7.94 -24.57 39.34
C MET A 1 -7.44 -23.18 39.76
N ARG A 2 -6.51 -22.61 39.00
CA ARG A 2 -6.25 -21.16 38.91
C ARG A 2 -5.71 -20.90 37.51
N LYS A 3 -6.47 -20.12 36.74
CA LYS A 3 -6.09 -19.56 35.43
C LYS A 3 -5.21 -18.34 35.72
N GLU A 4 -3.99 -18.37 35.22
CA GLU A 4 -3.17 -17.19 34.96
C GLU A 4 -2.74 -17.36 33.50
N GLY A 5 -3.22 -16.59 32.52
CA GLY A 5 -3.29 -15.12 32.56
C GLY A 5 -1.98 -14.50 32.05
N GLY A 6 -1.26 -15.16 31.14
CA GLY A 6 -0.07 -14.62 30.48
C GLY A 6 -0.45 -13.76 29.27
N GLY A 7 -0.33 -12.45 29.42
CA GLY A 7 -0.82 -11.42 28.50
C GLY A 7 -0.13 -11.42 27.13
N MET A 8 -0.96 -11.37 26.10
CA MET A 8 -0.56 -10.85 24.79
C MET A 8 -0.44 -9.33 24.89
N CYS A 9 0.76 -8.84 24.64
CA CYS A 9 1.08 -7.43 24.44
C CYS A 9 0.24 -6.87 23.26
N GLY A 10 -0.86 -6.20 23.60
CA GLY A 10 -1.61 -5.34 22.68
C GLY A 10 -0.89 -4.00 22.53
N ALA A 11 -0.34 -3.75 21.34
CA ALA A 11 -0.02 -2.43 20.78
C ALA A 11 0.44 -2.47 19.31
N CYS A 12 0.50 -3.63 18.65
CA CYS A 12 0.64 -3.72 17.19
C CYS A 12 -0.76 -3.69 16.57
N GLY A 13 -1.38 -2.52 16.56
CA GLY A 13 -2.65 -2.29 15.87
C GLY A 13 -2.56 -2.83 14.44
N GLU A 14 -3.55 -3.61 14.05
CA GLU A 14 -3.69 -4.17 12.70
C GLU A 14 -3.34 -3.09 11.67
N ARG A 15 -2.18 -3.23 11.03
CA ARG A 15 -1.69 -2.30 9.99
C ARG A 15 -2.54 -2.50 8.72
N GLY A 16 -3.83 -2.17 8.81
CA GLY A 16 -4.85 -2.22 7.77
C GLY A 16 -5.03 -3.62 7.19
N ALA A 17 -5.95 -4.42 7.74
CA ALA A 17 -6.44 -5.64 7.08
C ALA A 17 -7.25 -5.33 5.79
N PHE A 18 -7.52 -4.05 5.51
CA PHE A 18 -8.13 -3.62 4.27
C PHE A 18 -7.13 -3.72 3.11
N ASP A 19 -7.55 -4.41 2.05
CA ASP A 19 -6.75 -4.55 0.84
C ASP A 19 -6.75 -3.24 0.05
N TRP A 20 -5.80 -2.37 0.35
CA TRP A 20 -5.68 -1.02 -0.21
C TRP A 20 -5.49 -1.02 -1.74
N ALA A 21 -4.98 -2.11 -2.31
CA ALA A 21 -4.77 -2.26 -3.75
C ALA A 21 -5.99 -2.85 -4.48
N ARG A 22 -7.07 -3.21 -3.77
CA ARG A 22 -8.24 -3.93 -4.30
C ARG A 22 -8.78 -3.38 -5.62
N PRO A 23 -8.89 -2.05 -5.85
CA PRO A 23 -9.38 -1.52 -7.12
C PRO A 23 -8.55 -1.98 -8.34
N TRP A 24 -7.24 -2.15 -8.19
CA TRP A 24 -6.31 -2.46 -9.27
C TRP A 24 -6.11 -3.96 -9.53
N ILE A 25 -6.64 -4.81 -8.65
CA ILE A 25 -6.46 -6.28 -8.70
C ILE A 25 -7.80 -7.02 -8.84
N SER A 26 -8.86 -6.30 -9.20
CA SER A 26 -10.21 -6.83 -9.40
C SER A 26 -10.32 -7.74 -10.64
N GLY A 27 -9.49 -7.52 -11.66
CA GLY A 27 -9.44 -8.33 -12.88
C GLY A 27 -8.62 -9.62 -12.73
N ALA A 28 -9.03 -10.69 -13.41
CA ALA A 28 -8.30 -11.97 -13.39
C ALA A 28 -6.87 -11.84 -13.95
N ALA A 29 -6.67 -11.01 -14.98
CA ALA A 29 -5.34 -10.73 -15.53
C ALA A 29 -4.44 -10.01 -14.51
N ALA A 30 -4.96 -8.97 -13.84
CA ALA A 30 -4.23 -8.27 -12.79
C ALA A 30 -3.87 -9.18 -11.61
N ARG A 31 -4.79 -10.08 -11.20
CA ARG A 31 -4.47 -11.08 -10.17
C ARG A 31 -3.36 -12.05 -10.60
N ARG A 32 -3.33 -12.45 -11.87
CA ARG A 32 -2.24 -13.29 -12.41
C ARG A 32 -0.92 -12.54 -12.42
N ALA A 33 -0.91 -11.26 -12.79
CA ALA A 33 0.28 -10.43 -12.73
C ALA A 33 0.81 -10.30 -11.30
N VAL A 34 -0.07 -10.01 -10.33
CA VAL A 34 0.32 -9.95 -8.91
C VAL A 34 0.81 -11.31 -8.38
N ALA A 35 0.22 -12.42 -8.82
CA ALA A 35 0.71 -13.76 -8.48
C ALA A 35 2.13 -14.01 -9.00
N ALA A 36 2.39 -13.66 -10.26
CA ALA A 36 3.72 -13.78 -10.87
C ALA A 36 4.75 -12.92 -10.13
N ALA A 37 4.41 -11.66 -9.84
CA ALA A 37 5.25 -10.74 -9.08
C ALA A 37 5.55 -11.27 -7.66
N ALA A 38 4.55 -11.82 -6.97
CA ALA A 38 4.72 -12.38 -5.64
C ALA A 38 5.62 -13.62 -5.63
N VAL A 39 5.53 -14.49 -6.64
CA VAL A 39 6.45 -15.63 -6.80
C VAL A 39 7.87 -15.15 -7.10
N GLY A 40 8.02 -14.22 -8.05
CA GLY A 40 9.31 -13.65 -8.44
C GLY A 40 10.04 -12.96 -7.27
N ALA A 41 9.30 -12.30 -6.38
CA ALA A 41 9.86 -11.59 -5.23
C ALA A 41 10.57 -12.49 -4.20
N VAL A 42 10.21 -13.77 -4.10
CA VAL A 42 10.65 -14.68 -3.03
C VAL A 42 11.93 -15.44 -3.42
N ASP A 43 12.29 -15.48 -4.71
CA ASP A 43 13.43 -16.22 -5.28
C ASP A 43 13.69 -17.60 -4.63
N ARG A 44 12.59 -18.33 -4.35
CA ARG A 44 12.62 -19.62 -3.67
C ARG A 44 11.93 -20.69 -4.50
N PRO A 45 12.65 -21.73 -4.94
CA PRO A 45 12.04 -22.86 -5.63
C PRO A 45 10.91 -23.51 -4.79
N GLY A 46 9.85 -23.93 -5.47
CA GLY A 46 8.74 -24.67 -4.85
C GLY A 46 7.60 -23.81 -4.29
N VAL A 47 7.76 -22.49 -4.19
CA VAL A 47 6.63 -21.59 -3.91
C VAL A 47 5.79 -21.40 -5.18
N ARG A 48 4.48 -21.58 -5.06
CA ARG A 48 3.53 -21.39 -6.17
C ARG A 48 2.35 -20.55 -5.71
N VAL A 49 1.82 -19.74 -6.60
CA VAL A 49 0.62 -18.94 -6.35
C VAL A 49 -0.39 -19.20 -7.47
N ALA A 50 -1.54 -19.77 -7.12
CA ALA A 50 -2.64 -19.98 -8.04
C ALA A 50 -3.70 -18.89 -7.85
N VAL A 51 -4.31 -18.42 -8.95
CA VAL A 51 -5.37 -17.40 -8.92
C VAL A 51 -6.74 -18.08 -8.88
N GLY A 52 -7.61 -17.63 -7.97
CA GLY A 52 -9.00 -18.05 -7.86
C GLY A 52 -10.00 -16.91 -8.13
N SER A 53 -11.29 -17.21 -7.94
CA SER A 53 -12.40 -16.26 -8.10
C SER A 53 -12.34 -15.08 -7.12
N GLY A 54 -11.78 -15.29 -5.93
CA GLY A 54 -11.75 -14.30 -4.85
C GLY A 54 -10.36 -13.93 -4.32
N GLY A 55 -9.27 -14.32 -4.99
CA GLY A 55 -7.92 -14.07 -4.51
C GLY A 55 -6.92 -15.11 -5.00
N TRP A 56 -6.06 -15.57 -4.09
CA TRP A 56 -4.96 -16.49 -4.38
C TRP A 56 -4.90 -17.67 -3.43
N LEU A 57 -4.34 -18.76 -3.91
CA LEU A 57 -3.91 -19.89 -3.10
C LEU A 57 -2.39 -19.99 -3.19
N VAL A 58 -1.71 -19.77 -2.07
CA VAL A 58 -0.26 -19.87 -1.96
C VAL A 58 0.10 -21.28 -1.49
N THR A 59 0.90 -21.99 -2.27
CA THR A 59 1.44 -23.31 -1.91
C THR A 59 2.93 -23.17 -1.63
N GLY A 60 3.35 -23.57 -0.43
CA GLY A 60 4.75 -23.57 -0.03
C GLY A 60 5.53 -24.80 -0.56
N PRO A 61 6.86 -24.82 -0.37
CA PRO A 61 7.71 -25.93 -0.83
C PRO A 61 7.34 -27.29 -0.21
N THR A 62 6.73 -27.28 0.98
CA THR A 62 6.26 -28.49 1.69
C THR A 62 4.86 -28.93 1.26
N GLY A 63 4.23 -28.26 0.29
CA GLY A 63 2.85 -28.51 -0.13
C GLY A 63 1.79 -27.84 0.75
N ALA A 64 2.17 -27.21 1.87
CA ALA A 64 1.23 -26.47 2.72
C ALA A 64 0.60 -25.29 1.95
N THR A 65 -0.73 -25.18 2.02
CA THR A 65 -1.49 -24.17 1.28
C THR A 65 -2.05 -23.08 2.19
N THR A 66 -2.24 -21.88 1.65
CA THR A 66 -2.82 -20.73 2.37
C THR A 66 -3.64 -19.89 1.42
N ALA A 67 -4.93 -19.75 1.70
CA ALA A 67 -5.83 -18.91 0.93
C ALA A 67 -5.62 -17.43 1.32
N CYS A 68 -5.52 -16.56 0.32
CA CYS A 68 -5.23 -15.14 0.46
C CYS A 68 -6.29 -14.34 -0.30
N ALA A 69 -7.11 -13.58 0.43
CA ALA A 69 -8.20 -12.80 -0.17
C ALA A 69 -7.77 -11.45 -0.77
N GLY A 70 -6.53 -11.01 -0.50
CA GLY A 70 -6.04 -9.69 -0.88
C GLY A 70 -4.52 -9.59 -0.91
N LEU A 71 -4.00 -8.48 -1.44
CA LEU A 71 -2.56 -8.25 -1.62
C LEU A 71 -1.80 -8.39 -0.28
N VAL A 72 -2.33 -7.80 0.78
CA VAL A 72 -1.73 -7.86 2.13
C VAL A 72 -1.55 -9.31 2.59
N ALA A 73 -2.60 -10.13 2.48
CA ALA A 73 -2.56 -11.54 2.87
C ALA A 73 -1.61 -12.36 1.98
N LEU A 74 -1.60 -12.09 0.67
CA LEU A 74 -0.70 -12.74 -0.27
C LEU A 74 0.76 -12.48 0.08
N VAL A 75 1.14 -11.21 0.27
CA VAL A 75 2.51 -10.82 0.60
C VAL A 75 2.93 -11.41 1.94
N THR A 76 2.08 -11.37 2.96
CA THR A 76 2.34 -12.04 4.24
C THR A 76 2.61 -13.54 4.06
N ALA A 77 1.79 -14.22 3.27
CA ALA A 77 1.90 -15.66 3.06
C ALA A 77 3.15 -16.07 2.28
N VAL A 78 3.63 -15.26 1.34
CA VAL A 78 4.87 -15.55 0.59
C VAL A 78 6.13 -15.16 1.37
N ARG A 79 6.08 -14.06 2.14
CA ARG A 79 7.21 -13.55 2.95
C ARG A 79 7.72 -14.55 3.98
N ARG A 80 6.85 -15.43 4.49
CA ARG A 80 7.26 -16.49 5.44
C ARG A 80 8.36 -17.41 4.90
N TRP A 81 8.51 -17.48 3.57
CA TRP A 81 9.53 -18.30 2.91
C TRP A 81 10.82 -17.55 2.55
N ALA A 82 10.86 -16.24 2.82
CA ALA A 82 12.04 -15.39 2.67
C ALA A 82 12.16 -14.45 3.89
N PRO A 83 12.27 -15.00 5.13
CA PRO A 83 12.28 -14.19 6.34
C PRO A 83 13.53 -13.30 6.36
N GLY A 84 13.33 -11.99 6.57
CA GLY A 84 14.42 -11.01 6.64
C GLY A 84 15.08 -10.65 5.31
N ALA A 85 14.65 -11.26 4.19
CA ALA A 85 15.16 -10.92 2.88
C ALA A 85 14.39 -9.74 2.26
N GLU A 86 15.12 -8.92 1.50
CA GLU A 86 14.53 -7.96 0.57
C GLU A 86 13.88 -8.72 -0.60
N PRO A 87 12.74 -8.24 -1.12
CA PRO A 87 12.13 -8.86 -2.28
C PRO A 87 13.08 -8.72 -3.48
N ALA A 88 13.25 -9.79 -4.25
CA ALA A 88 14.07 -9.78 -5.45
C ALA A 88 13.69 -8.61 -6.37
N PHE A 89 14.69 -8.02 -7.03
CA PHE A 89 14.45 -6.96 -8.01
C PHE A 89 13.60 -7.48 -9.17
N PRO A 90 12.63 -6.70 -9.67
CA PRO A 90 11.81 -7.14 -10.80
C PRO A 90 12.72 -7.43 -12.00
N ASP A 91 12.57 -8.63 -12.58
CA ASP A 91 13.23 -8.97 -13.83
C ASP A 91 12.58 -8.16 -14.96
N ARG A 92 13.24 -7.09 -15.38
CA ARG A 92 12.73 -6.24 -16.47
C ARG A 92 12.63 -7.02 -17.78
N ALA A 93 13.41 -8.07 -18.02
CA ALA A 93 13.25 -8.86 -19.24
C ALA A 93 11.96 -9.71 -19.23
N ARG A 94 11.36 -9.93 -18.05
CA ARG A 94 10.17 -10.77 -17.84
C ARG A 94 9.21 -10.10 -16.85
N PRO A 95 8.60 -8.96 -17.22
CA PRO A 95 7.71 -8.24 -16.33
C PRO A 95 6.46 -9.06 -16.01
N SER A 96 5.91 -8.89 -14.80
CA SER A 96 4.80 -9.72 -14.32
C SER A 96 3.46 -9.42 -15.00
N GLY A 97 3.29 -8.20 -15.53
CA GLY A 97 2.13 -7.77 -16.28
C GLY A 97 1.37 -6.60 -15.65
N PRO A 98 0.37 -6.05 -16.38
CA PRO A 98 -0.34 -4.86 -15.97
C PRO A 98 -1.37 -5.12 -14.87
N LEU A 99 -1.70 -4.05 -14.15
CA LEU A 99 -2.82 -3.98 -13.23
C LEU A 99 -4.10 -3.54 -13.96
N SER A 100 -5.25 -3.67 -13.29
CA SER A 100 -6.53 -3.18 -13.80
C SER A 100 -6.66 -1.66 -13.58
N VAL A 101 -7.23 -0.99 -14.57
CA VAL A 101 -7.76 0.37 -14.40
C VAL A 101 -9.19 0.24 -13.85
N PRO A 102 -9.50 0.80 -12.66
CA PRO A 102 -10.86 0.79 -12.14
C PRO A 102 -11.80 1.58 -13.06
N GLU A 103 -13.00 1.06 -13.29
CA GLU A 103 -14.03 1.73 -14.11
C GLU A 103 -14.67 2.91 -13.37
N GLU A 104 -14.79 2.80 -12.04
CA GLU A 104 -15.35 3.85 -11.20
C GLU A 104 -14.26 4.81 -10.71
N GLU A 105 -14.57 6.11 -10.72
CA GLU A 105 -13.73 7.13 -10.10
C GLU A 105 -13.64 6.94 -8.58
N ASP A 106 -12.51 7.34 -7.99
CA ASP A 106 -12.32 7.31 -6.54
C ASP A 106 -13.23 8.33 -5.84
N ARG A 107 -14.26 7.83 -5.15
CA ARG A 107 -15.26 8.66 -4.43
C ARG A 107 -14.83 9.05 -3.03
N ARG A 108 -13.64 8.66 -2.58
CA ARG A 108 -13.14 9.04 -1.25
C ARG A 108 -12.88 10.53 -1.20
N ARG A 109 -13.07 11.11 -0.01
CA ARG A 109 -12.80 12.53 0.22
C ARG A 109 -11.35 12.73 0.63
N SER A 110 -10.68 13.71 0.04
CA SER A 110 -9.36 14.13 0.50
C SER A 110 -9.43 14.73 1.90
N VAL A 111 -8.37 14.54 2.68
CA VAL A 111 -8.15 15.24 3.95
C VAL A 111 -6.73 15.80 4.02
N VAL A 112 -6.63 17.07 4.41
CA VAL A 112 -5.39 17.71 4.87
C VAL A 112 -5.37 17.61 6.39
N LEU A 113 -4.32 17.00 6.92
CA LEU A 113 -4.12 16.85 8.36
C LEU A 113 -3.26 18.01 8.86
N ARG A 114 -3.79 18.83 9.78
CA ARG A 114 -3.06 19.96 10.38
C ARG A 114 -2.92 19.77 11.88
N VAL A 115 -1.71 19.94 12.41
CA VAL A 115 -1.49 20.04 13.86
C VAL A 115 -1.58 21.50 14.29
N ALA A 116 -2.54 21.82 15.16
CA ALA A 116 -2.73 23.15 15.70
C ALA A 116 -3.39 23.12 17.09
N PRO A 117 -3.14 24.12 17.96
CA PRO A 117 -3.81 24.24 19.25
C PRO A 117 -5.34 24.22 19.12
N GLY A 118 -6.02 23.52 20.03
CA GLY A 118 -7.48 23.39 20.02
C GLY A 118 -8.03 22.36 19.02
N GLY A 119 -7.17 21.64 18.30
CA GLY A 119 -7.58 20.53 17.45
C GLY A 119 -8.17 19.34 18.22
N ALA A 120 -8.71 18.37 17.49
CA ALA A 120 -9.23 17.14 18.06
C ALA A 120 -8.12 16.34 18.77
N ARG A 121 -8.47 15.69 19.88
CA ARG A 121 -7.58 14.81 20.66
C ARG A 121 -7.71 13.33 20.31
N ARG A 122 -8.61 13.00 19.39
CA ARG A 122 -8.92 11.63 18.95
C ARG A 122 -8.99 11.59 17.43
N ALA A 123 -8.40 10.56 16.84
CA ALA A 123 -8.33 10.39 15.39
C ALA A 123 -9.71 10.38 14.73
N ASP A 124 -10.64 9.57 15.26
CA ASP A 124 -11.99 9.48 14.71
C ASP A 124 -12.74 10.82 14.75
N ALA A 125 -12.62 11.58 15.85
CA ALA A 125 -13.24 12.90 15.95
C ALA A 125 -12.70 13.87 14.89
N ALA A 126 -11.39 13.81 14.60
CA ALA A 126 -10.77 14.61 13.54
C ALA A 126 -11.29 14.23 12.14
N LEU A 127 -11.52 12.93 11.90
CA LEU A 127 -11.97 12.40 10.60
C LEU A 127 -13.50 12.45 10.42
N GLU A 128 -14.27 12.57 11.49
CA GLU A 128 -15.72 12.78 11.46
C GLU A 128 -16.09 14.22 11.12
N ALA A 129 -15.21 15.18 11.41
CA ALA A 129 -15.43 16.57 11.09
C ALA A 129 -15.76 16.76 9.59
N PRO A 130 -16.80 17.53 9.25
CA PRO A 130 -17.15 17.79 7.86
C PRO A 130 -16.03 18.58 7.17
N GLY A 131 -15.91 18.39 5.85
CA GLY A 131 -14.91 19.08 5.04
C GLY A 131 -13.61 18.31 4.83
N THR A 132 -12.61 19.02 4.33
CA THR A 132 -11.32 18.49 3.87
C THR A 132 -10.18 18.76 4.83
N LEU A 133 -10.39 19.47 5.95
CA LEU A 133 -9.35 19.78 6.93
C LEU A 133 -9.62 19.03 8.23
N ALA A 134 -8.69 18.16 8.64
CA ALA A 134 -8.69 17.52 9.94
C ALA A 134 -7.65 18.20 10.83
N VAL A 135 -8.11 18.92 11.87
CA VAL A 135 -7.22 19.62 12.81
C VAL A 135 -7.07 18.78 14.08
N VAL A 136 -5.83 18.50 14.47
CA VAL A 136 -5.49 17.75 15.69
C VAL A 136 -4.57 18.54 16.60
N ASP A 137 -4.62 18.25 17.89
CA ASP A 137 -3.91 19.02 18.92
C ASP A 137 -2.40 18.73 19.01
N SER A 138 -1.95 17.59 18.50
CA SER A 138 -0.59 17.10 18.71
C SER A 138 -0.13 16.16 17.59
N GLY A 139 1.19 16.00 17.48
CA GLY A 139 1.80 15.02 16.57
C GLY A 139 1.42 13.57 16.90
N ALA A 140 1.19 13.25 18.17
CA ALA A 140 0.72 11.92 18.58
C ALA A 140 -0.69 11.63 18.03
N THR A 141 -1.62 12.58 18.16
CA THR A 141 -2.95 12.46 17.55
C THR A 141 -2.86 12.43 16.02
N ALA A 142 -1.91 13.16 15.42
CA ALA A 142 -1.67 13.14 13.98
C ALA A 142 -1.25 11.74 13.47
N ARG A 143 -0.34 11.06 14.17
CA ARG A 143 0.01 9.66 13.88
C ARG A 143 -1.18 8.71 14.06
N ALA A 144 -2.00 8.94 15.09
CA ALA A 144 -3.23 8.17 15.27
C ALA A 144 -4.22 8.37 14.10
N VAL A 145 -4.29 9.58 13.51
CA VAL A 145 -5.07 9.83 12.27
C VAL A 145 -4.50 9.07 11.08
N VAL A 146 -3.17 9.07 10.90
CA VAL A 146 -2.50 8.29 9.84
C VAL A 146 -2.85 6.80 9.94
N ALA A 147 -2.77 6.22 11.14
CA ALA A 147 -3.17 4.84 11.37
C ALA A 147 -4.68 4.62 11.11
N ALA A 148 -5.53 5.55 11.57
CA ALA A 148 -6.97 5.47 11.37
C ALA A 148 -7.37 5.50 9.88
N LEU A 149 -6.70 6.31 9.05
CA LEU A 149 -6.95 6.37 7.59
C LEU A 149 -6.70 5.02 6.89
N ALA A 150 -5.79 4.18 7.40
CA ALA A 150 -5.56 2.84 6.87
C ALA A 150 -6.53 1.77 7.41
N SER A 151 -7.40 2.12 8.36
CA SER A 151 -8.38 1.19 8.93
C SER A 151 -9.56 0.93 7.98
N PRO A 152 -10.23 -0.23 8.06
CA PRO A 152 -11.42 -0.53 7.26
C PRO A 152 -12.57 0.48 7.40
N ARG A 153 -12.63 1.22 8.52
CA ARG A 153 -13.64 2.27 8.75
C ARG A 153 -13.43 3.46 7.82
N TRP A 154 -12.18 3.90 7.64
CA TRP A 154 -11.85 5.16 7.00
C TRP A 154 -11.22 5.03 5.62
N SER A 155 -10.47 3.96 5.36
CA SER A 155 -9.80 3.73 4.08
C SER A 155 -10.74 3.74 2.86
N PRO A 156 -12.04 3.35 2.96
CA PRO A 156 -13.00 3.46 1.85
C PRO A 156 -13.69 4.84 1.79
N ARG A 157 -13.44 5.74 2.75
CA ARG A 157 -14.14 7.02 2.90
C ARG A 157 -13.25 8.23 2.66
N ARG A 158 -11.99 8.16 3.10
CA ARG A 158 -11.04 9.27 3.06
C ARG A 158 -9.65 8.80 2.65
N TYR A 159 -8.87 9.74 2.11
CA TYR A 159 -7.43 9.57 1.87
C TYR A 159 -6.69 10.86 2.24
N LEU A 160 -5.41 10.74 2.57
CA LEU A 160 -4.58 11.88 2.93
C LEU A 160 -4.10 12.62 1.68
N GLU A 161 -4.30 13.94 1.67
CA GLU A 161 -3.78 14.84 0.63
C GLU A 161 -2.47 15.50 1.07
N GLY A 162 -2.35 15.83 2.35
CA GLY A 162 -1.17 16.48 2.90
C GLY A 162 -1.17 16.52 4.42
N VAL A 163 0.00 16.84 4.97
CA VAL A 163 0.21 17.04 6.40
C VAL A 163 0.86 18.41 6.62
N GLU A 164 0.35 19.16 7.60
CA GLU A 164 0.80 20.50 7.95
C GLU A 164 1.08 20.61 9.45
N GLY A 165 2.02 21.47 9.82
CA GLY A 165 2.34 21.74 11.23
C GLY A 165 3.13 20.64 11.93
N VAL A 166 3.72 19.70 11.19
CA VAL A 166 4.55 18.61 11.72
C VAL A 166 5.91 18.60 11.02
N ALA A 167 6.99 18.61 11.81
CA ALA A 167 8.37 18.63 11.29
C ALA A 167 8.99 17.23 11.08
N ASP A 168 8.36 16.18 11.60
CA ASP A 168 8.83 14.80 11.49
C ASP A 168 8.93 14.31 10.04
N ALA A 169 9.84 13.37 9.77
CA ALA A 169 10.07 12.82 8.44
C ALA A 169 8.80 12.21 7.81
N TRP A 170 8.03 11.42 8.57
CA TRP A 170 6.76 10.84 8.12
C TRP A 170 5.72 11.86 7.65
N ALA A 171 5.82 13.13 8.05
CA ALA A 171 4.86 14.19 7.70
C ALA A 171 5.34 15.09 6.55
N ARG A 172 6.64 15.06 6.22
CA ARG A 172 7.18 15.86 5.12
C ARG A 172 6.67 15.38 3.76
N PRO A 173 6.63 16.23 2.73
CA PRO A 173 6.43 15.78 1.35
C PRO A 173 7.46 14.72 0.98
N ALA A 174 7.00 13.52 0.59
CA ALA A 174 7.88 12.45 0.18
C ALA A 174 8.28 12.63 -1.29
N PRO A 175 9.53 12.29 -1.68
CA PRO A 175 9.89 12.21 -3.08
C PRO A 175 9.03 11.17 -3.78
N ALA A 176 8.42 11.54 -4.90
CA ALA A 176 7.66 10.61 -5.72
C ALA A 176 8.64 9.73 -6.52
N LEU A 177 8.63 8.43 -6.24
CA LEU A 177 9.33 7.46 -7.07
C LEU A 177 8.49 7.15 -8.30
N TRP A 178 9.13 7.29 -9.46
CA TRP A 178 8.59 6.90 -10.75
C TRP A 178 9.45 5.75 -11.30
N PRO A 179 8.86 4.69 -11.87
CA PRO A 179 9.61 3.74 -12.65
C PRO A 179 10.38 4.51 -13.74
N PRO A 180 11.71 4.29 -13.90
CA PRO A 180 12.46 4.96 -14.94
C PRO A 180 11.88 4.59 -16.32
N PRO A 181 11.80 5.54 -17.28
CA PRO A 181 11.21 5.31 -18.60
C PRO A 181 12.00 4.33 -19.47
N ALA A 182 13.22 3.95 -19.05
CA ALA A 182 14.08 3.01 -19.75
C ALA A 182 13.79 1.56 -19.33
N GLY A 183 13.10 0.82 -20.20
CA GLY A 183 12.74 -0.57 -19.99
C GLY A 183 11.52 -1.00 -20.80
N PRO A 184 11.00 -2.22 -20.59
CA PRO A 184 9.75 -2.69 -21.20
C PRO A 184 8.58 -1.78 -20.80
N ASP A 185 7.44 -1.96 -21.47
CA ASP A 185 6.15 -1.32 -21.14
C ASP A 185 6.01 -1.08 -19.62
N PRO A 186 6.09 0.18 -19.14
CA PRO A 186 6.05 0.50 -17.72
C PRO A 186 4.78 -0.01 -17.02
N CYS A 187 3.69 -0.20 -17.76
CA CYS A 187 2.47 -0.80 -17.21
C CYS A 187 2.72 -2.26 -16.77
N ALA A 188 3.59 -2.98 -17.48
CA ALA A 188 3.90 -4.37 -17.18
C ALA A 188 4.66 -4.57 -15.85
N LEU A 189 5.24 -3.50 -15.28
CA LEU A 189 5.92 -3.51 -13.97
C LEU A 189 5.02 -3.07 -12.80
N ALA A 190 3.76 -2.72 -13.07
CA ALA A 190 2.87 -2.17 -12.06
C ALA A 190 2.59 -3.19 -10.93
N ALA A 191 2.40 -4.47 -11.27
CA ALA A 191 2.20 -5.54 -10.29
C ALA A 191 3.43 -5.77 -9.40
N ASP A 192 4.63 -5.79 -10.00
CA ASP A 192 5.90 -5.93 -9.27
C ASP A 192 6.09 -4.80 -8.26
N THR A 193 5.70 -3.58 -8.64
CA THR A 193 5.81 -2.40 -7.79
C THR A 193 4.89 -2.49 -6.57
N LEU A 194 3.62 -2.88 -6.75
CA LEU A 194 2.69 -3.03 -5.62
C LEU A 194 3.12 -4.13 -4.63
N VAL A 195 3.60 -5.27 -5.15
CA VAL A 195 4.10 -6.37 -4.30
C VAL A 195 5.30 -5.91 -3.48
N ARG A 196 6.27 -5.22 -4.09
CA ARG A 196 7.43 -4.68 -3.38
C ARG A 196 7.05 -3.63 -2.36
N LEU A 197 6.11 -2.74 -2.68
CA LEU A 197 5.61 -1.73 -1.74
C LEU A 197 5.00 -2.37 -0.50
N GLU A 198 4.11 -3.35 -0.68
CA GLU A 198 3.52 -4.06 0.43
C GLU A 198 4.58 -4.84 1.24
N TRP A 199 5.57 -5.44 0.57
CA TRP A 199 6.66 -6.15 1.25
C TRP A 199 7.49 -5.23 2.15
N ILE A 200 7.91 -4.07 1.62
CA ILE A 200 8.68 -3.06 2.35
C ILE A 200 7.85 -2.47 3.49
N ARG A 201 6.55 -2.23 3.26
CA ARG A 201 5.64 -1.76 4.30
C ARG A 201 5.54 -2.75 5.45
N GLN A 202 5.38 -4.04 5.15
CA GLN A 202 5.28 -5.07 6.18
C GLN A 202 6.63 -5.45 6.82
N SER A 203 7.76 -4.94 6.34
CA SER A 203 9.06 -5.11 7.01
C SER A 203 9.35 -4.03 8.06
N GLY A 204 8.48 -3.03 8.18
CA GLY A 204 8.67 -1.90 9.12
C GLY A 204 9.66 -0.84 8.62
N ARG A 205 10.20 -0.99 7.41
CA ARG A 205 11.17 -0.05 6.82
C ARG A 205 10.61 1.34 6.54
N LEU A 206 9.31 1.53 6.63
CA LEU A 206 8.63 2.81 6.42
C LEU A 206 8.08 3.39 7.74
N ASP A 207 8.46 2.81 8.88
CA ASP A 207 8.10 3.32 10.20
C ASP A 207 8.87 4.62 10.47
N GLY A 208 8.14 5.71 10.69
CA GLY A 208 8.70 7.06 10.82
C GLY A 208 9.00 7.78 9.51
N ASP A 209 8.80 7.13 8.36
CA ASP A 209 9.10 7.68 7.02
C ASP A 209 7.85 7.86 6.15
N ALA A 210 8.02 8.60 5.05
CA ALA A 210 7.00 8.80 4.02
C ALA A 210 7.53 8.37 2.65
N LEU A 211 6.70 7.70 1.87
CA LEU A 211 7.01 7.24 0.51
C LEU A 211 5.81 7.48 -0.40
N VAL A 212 6.05 8.09 -1.55
CA VAL A 212 5.06 8.20 -2.64
C VAL A 212 5.58 7.43 -3.85
N VAL A 213 4.74 6.58 -4.43
CA VAL A 213 5.05 5.90 -5.69
C VAL A 213 3.92 6.13 -6.68
N ARG A 214 4.32 6.51 -7.89
CA ARG A 214 3.43 6.73 -9.01
C ARG A 214 3.91 5.93 -10.22
N GLY A 215 2.97 5.39 -10.98
CA GLY A 215 3.31 4.68 -12.21
C GLY A 215 2.09 4.49 -13.09
N PRO A 216 2.29 4.10 -14.37
CA PRO A 216 1.19 3.94 -15.30
C PRO A 216 0.43 2.63 -15.03
N LEU A 217 -0.88 2.69 -15.24
CA LEU A 217 -1.79 1.55 -15.34
C LEU A 217 -2.22 1.29 -16.80
N GLY A 218 -1.99 2.27 -17.67
CA GLY A 218 -2.32 2.25 -19.09
C GLY A 218 -1.99 3.61 -19.72
N PRO A 219 -2.46 3.88 -20.94
CA PRO A 219 -2.12 5.10 -21.67
C PRO A 219 -2.68 6.37 -21.03
N THR A 220 -3.80 6.28 -20.31
CA THR A 220 -4.53 7.45 -19.77
C THR A 220 -4.66 7.43 -18.25
N ALA A 221 -4.21 6.36 -17.58
CA ALA A 221 -4.38 6.15 -16.15
C ALA A 221 -3.05 5.75 -15.49
N GLY A 222 -2.88 6.19 -14.24
CA GLY A 222 -1.79 5.79 -13.37
C GLY A 222 -2.27 5.49 -11.96
N TYR A 223 -1.44 4.83 -11.17
CA TYR A 223 -1.63 4.67 -9.74
C TYR A 223 -0.86 5.75 -8.97
N ASP A 224 -1.42 6.23 -7.87
CA ASP A 224 -0.75 7.05 -6.85
C ASP A 224 -0.92 6.35 -5.49
N VAL A 225 0.19 5.90 -4.93
CA VAL A 225 0.26 5.26 -3.62
C VAL A 225 1.13 6.11 -2.70
N GLU A 226 0.61 6.43 -1.52
CA GLU A 226 1.35 7.10 -0.46
C GLU A 226 1.29 6.27 0.82
N ILE A 227 2.48 6.01 1.38
CA ILE A 227 2.68 5.34 2.65
C ILE A 227 3.32 6.34 3.61
N ARG A 228 2.76 6.46 4.81
CA ARG A 228 3.33 7.25 5.92
C ARG A 228 3.32 6.44 7.19
N ASP A 229 4.45 6.40 7.88
CA ASP A 229 4.59 5.67 9.15
C ASP A 229 4.12 4.20 9.05
N GLY A 230 4.45 3.53 7.94
CA GLY A 230 4.01 2.15 7.65
C GLY A 230 2.54 1.96 7.27
N HIS A 231 1.75 3.03 7.13
CA HIS A 231 0.33 3.00 6.79
C HIS A 231 0.06 3.54 5.37
N VAL A 232 -0.74 2.81 4.58
CA VAL A 232 -1.21 3.28 3.28
C VAL A 232 -2.30 4.32 3.50
N VAL A 233 -1.97 5.60 3.26
CA VAL A 233 -2.85 6.75 3.48
C VAL A 233 -3.46 7.31 2.20
N ARG A 234 -2.90 6.94 1.05
CA ARG A 234 -3.46 7.20 -0.29
C ARG A 234 -3.15 6.03 -1.20
N ALA A 235 -4.15 5.59 -1.97
CA ALA A 235 -4.01 4.54 -2.99
C ALA A 235 -5.12 4.71 -4.01
N ARG A 236 -4.90 5.50 -5.06
CA ARG A 236 -5.95 5.93 -5.99
C ARG A 236 -5.49 5.93 -7.44
N THR A 237 -6.43 5.77 -8.36
CA THR A 237 -6.18 6.00 -9.78
C THR A 237 -6.11 7.51 -10.03
N CYS A 238 -5.08 7.94 -10.75
CA CYS A 238 -4.94 9.30 -11.24
C CYS A 238 -4.90 9.29 -12.78
N ARG A 239 -5.14 10.45 -13.40
CA ARG A 239 -4.86 10.59 -14.83
C ARG A 239 -3.37 10.38 -15.06
N ALA A 240 -3.03 9.67 -16.14
CA ALA A 240 -1.64 9.59 -16.58
C ALA A 240 -1.18 11.02 -16.88
N SER A 241 -0.25 11.53 -16.07
CA SER A 241 0.42 12.76 -16.40
C SER A 241 1.30 12.49 -17.62
N HIS A 242 0.91 13.02 -18.79
CA HIS A 242 1.69 12.99 -20.03
C HIS A 242 3.02 13.78 -19.95
N GLU A 243 3.52 14.10 -18.76
CA GLU A 243 4.65 15.01 -18.53
C GLU A 243 5.50 14.41 -17.40
N ARG A 244 6.75 13.99 -17.64
CA ARG A 244 7.81 14.72 -18.34
C ARG A 244 8.47 13.91 -19.46
N ALA A 245 8.02 14.13 -20.69
CA ALA A 245 8.90 14.16 -21.86
C ALA A 245 9.64 15.52 -21.94
N ARG A 246 10.16 16.02 -20.81
CA ARG A 246 10.93 17.27 -20.71
C ARG A 246 12.08 17.12 -19.72
N GLY A 247 13.04 16.30 -20.12
CA GLY A 247 14.46 16.36 -19.80
C GLY A 247 15.07 15.58 -20.95
N GLU A 248 15.79 16.14 -21.90
CA GLU A 248 16.70 17.28 -21.90
C GLU A 248 16.51 18.10 -23.20
N SER A 249 16.62 19.43 -23.09
CA SER A 249 17.09 20.29 -24.18
C SER A 249 18.44 20.84 -23.76
#